data_AF-G4YJS7-F1
#
_entry.id   AF-G4YJS7-F1
#
_cell.length_a   1.000
_cell.length_b   1.000
_cell.length_c   1.000
_cell.angle_alpha   90.00
_cell.angle_beta   90.00
_cell.angle_gamma   90.00
#
_symmetry.space_group_name_H-M   'P 1'
#
loop_
_entity.id
_entity.type
_entity.pdbx_description
1 polymer ?
#
loop_
_entity_poly.entity_id
_entity_poly.type
_entity_poly.pdbx_seq_one_letter_code
_entity_poly.pdbx_strand_id
1 'polypeptide(L)'
;MTHVCRSYCEYCVQSYQHREQVPRCTGKAGHEGTCDCGKGDHTCGFVCSLADASNCEIVCVQMAGHDGNHRCSVKQHICGILCSAPNCEGVCVLNGERLHTVHKCVETQCAYACEMESCEERCDSANHFHGNPGLSATLAQEQGGLLGYYTGSSENARHMCASSHVCSKVCEANGIC
;
A
#
# COMPACT_ATOMS: atom_id res chain seq x y z
N MET A 1 -16.16 -27.52 0.07
CA MET A 1 -17.42 -26.75 0.00
C MET A 1 -17.06 -25.27 -0.05
N THR A 2 -17.42 -24.57 -1.13
CA THR A 2 -17.22 -23.11 -1.23
C THR A 2 -18.44 -22.41 -0.62
N HIS A 3 -18.25 -21.69 0.48
CA HIS A 3 -19.32 -20.90 1.07
C HIS A 3 -19.61 -19.68 0.20
N VAL A 4 -20.88 -19.48 -0.16
CA VAL A 4 -21.36 -18.33 -0.93
C VAL A 4 -22.06 -17.33 -0.02
N CYS A 5 -21.98 -16.05 -0.39
CA CYS A 5 -22.69 -14.99 0.28
C CYS A 5 -24.21 -15.23 0.16
N ARG A 6 -24.92 -15.12 1.28
CA ARG A 6 -26.38 -15.30 1.34
C ARG A 6 -27.14 -13.97 1.30
N SER A 7 -26.45 -12.84 1.21
CA SER A 7 -27.09 -11.54 1.11
C SER A 7 -27.82 -11.35 -0.23
N TYR A 8 -28.74 -10.39 -0.27
CA TYR A 8 -29.39 -9.97 -1.51
C TYR A 8 -28.50 -8.95 -2.25
N CYS A 9 -28.66 -8.86 -3.57
CA CYS A 9 -28.00 -7.81 -4.35
C CYS A 9 -28.48 -6.43 -3.89
N GLU A 10 -27.58 -5.62 -3.36
CA GLU A 10 -27.90 -4.32 -2.78
C GLU A 10 -28.39 -3.32 -3.82
N TYR A 11 -27.91 -3.43 -5.06
CA TYR A 11 -28.36 -2.60 -6.17
C TYR A 11 -29.79 -2.92 -6.60
N CYS A 12 -30.09 -4.20 -6.81
CA CYS A 12 -31.44 -4.64 -7.18
C CYS A 12 -32.45 -4.31 -6.06
N VAL A 13 -32.06 -4.39 -4.77
CA VAL A 13 -32.95 -3.97 -3.67
C VAL A 13 -33.40 -2.51 -3.83
N GLN A 14 -32.54 -1.63 -4.35
CA GLN A 14 -32.88 -0.21 -4.54
C GLN A 14 -33.77 0.03 -5.76
N SER A 15 -33.66 -0.80 -6.80
CA SER A 15 -34.42 -0.65 -8.05
C SER A 15 -35.78 -1.35 -8.04
N TYR A 16 -35.93 -2.46 -7.31
CA TYR A 16 -37.18 -3.24 -7.29
C TYR A 16 -38.11 -2.84 -6.13
N GLN A 17 -39.36 -2.50 -6.46
CA GLN A 17 -40.41 -2.25 -5.46
C GLN A 17 -40.88 -3.55 -4.75
N HIS A 18 -40.62 -4.73 -5.32
CA HIS A 18 -41.02 -6.03 -4.77
C HIS A 18 -39.81 -6.90 -4.40
N ARG A 19 -39.66 -7.14 -3.08
CA ARG A 19 -38.54 -7.87 -2.47
C ARG A 19 -38.37 -9.33 -2.93
N GLU A 20 -39.42 -9.95 -3.45
CA GLU A 20 -39.45 -11.38 -3.80
C GLU A 20 -38.68 -11.70 -5.10
N GLN A 21 -38.34 -10.69 -5.90
CA GLN A 21 -37.62 -10.85 -7.17
C GLN A 21 -36.15 -10.42 -7.09
N VAL A 22 -35.70 -9.97 -5.92
CA VAL A 22 -34.32 -9.49 -5.74
C VAL A 22 -33.36 -10.70 -5.76
N PRO A 23 -32.41 -10.75 -6.72
CA PRO A 23 -31.46 -11.85 -6.80
C PRO A 23 -30.48 -11.85 -5.62
N ARG A 24 -29.93 -13.02 -5.32
CA ARG A 24 -28.89 -13.20 -4.29
C ARG A 24 -27.53 -12.79 -4.81
N CYS A 25 -26.64 -12.46 -3.88
CA CYS A 25 -25.23 -12.20 -4.18
C CYS A 25 -24.54 -13.46 -4.73
N THR A 26 -23.63 -13.27 -5.68
CA THR A 26 -22.83 -14.37 -6.27
C THR A 26 -21.42 -14.49 -5.67
N GLY A 27 -21.04 -13.57 -4.78
CA GLY A 27 -19.73 -13.52 -4.12
C GLY A 27 -19.50 -14.65 -3.10
N LYS A 28 -18.25 -14.84 -2.68
CA LYS A 28 -17.87 -15.78 -1.61
C LYS A 28 -18.39 -15.27 -0.26
N ALA A 29 -18.72 -16.18 0.66
CA ALA A 29 -19.15 -15.79 2.00
C ALA A 29 -18.03 -14.98 2.69
N GLY A 30 -18.38 -13.79 3.22
CA GLY A 30 -17.44 -12.88 3.86
C GLY A 30 -16.65 -12.00 2.89
N HIS A 31 -17.06 -11.88 1.62
CA HIS A 31 -16.44 -10.89 0.72
C HIS A 31 -16.61 -9.47 1.28
N GLU A 32 -15.61 -8.62 1.04
CA GLU A 32 -15.74 -7.20 1.27
C GLU A 32 -16.50 -6.53 0.12
N GLY A 33 -17.04 -5.33 0.37
CA GLY A 33 -17.76 -4.56 -0.65
C GLY A 33 -19.26 -4.87 -0.74
N THR A 34 -19.92 -4.20 -1.69
CA THR A 34 -21.37 -4.26 -1.91
C THR A 34 -21.79 -5.60 -2.52
N CYS A 35 -22.91 -6.16 -2.06
CA CYS A 35 -23.43 -7.42 -2.58
C CYS A 35 -23.96 -7.26 -4.02
N ASP A 36 -23.39 -8.01 -4.97
CA ASP A 36 -23.78 -8.00 -6.40
C ASP A 36 -24.29 -9.39 -6.85
N CYS A 37 -25.38 -9.40 -7.63
CA CYS A 37 -25.92 -10.62 -8.25
C CYS A 37 -25.26 -11.01 -9.58
N GLY A 38 -24.34 -10.20 -10.12
CA GLY A 38 -23.65 -10.43 -11.38
C GLY A 38 -24.51 -10.25 -12.64
N LYS A 39 -25.78 -9.85 -12.48
CA LYS A 39 -26.66 -9.47 -13.60
C LYS A 39 -26.40 -7.99 -13.88
N GLY A 40 -25.51 -7.68 -14.82
CA GLY A 40 -24.96 -6.33 -15.05
C GLY A 40 -25.93 -5.28 -15.60
N ASP A 41 -27.20 -5.29 -15.23
CA ASP A 41 -28.22 -4.31 -15.66
C ASP A 41 -28.42 -3.15 -14.69
N HIS A 42 -27.81 -3.20 -13.49
CA HIS A 42 -27.99 -2.20 -12.44
C HIS A 42 -26.69 -1.47 -12.05
N THR A 43 -25.53 -1.96 -12.49
CA THR A 43 -24.25 -1.28 -12.34
C THR A 43 -23.92 -0.43 -13.56
N CYS A 44 -23.10 0.59 -13.36
CA CYS A 44 -22.76 1.58 -14.36
C CYS A 44 -22.07 1.00 -15.59
N GLY A 45 -21.18 0.02 -15.41
CA GLY A 45 -20.49 -0.66 -16.52
C GLY A 45 -19.46 0.18 -17.28
N PHE A 46 -19.41 1.50 -17.09
CA PHE A 46 -18.37 2.36 -17.68
C PHE A 46 -17.00 2.14 -17.06
N VAL A 47 -15.96 2.60 -17.75
CA VAL A 47 -14.57 2.48 -17.29
C VAL A 47 -14.35 3.37 -16.07
N CYS A 48 -13.71 2.83 -15.04
CA CYS A 48 -13.27 3.53 -13.84
C CYS A 48 -12.38 4.72 -14.24
N SER A 49 -12.58 5.87 -13.60
CA SER A 49 -11.78 7.07 -13.85
C SER A 49 -10.29 6.90 -13.46
N LEU A 50 -9.93 5.80 -12.80
CA LEU A 50 -8.59 5.46 -12.34
C LEU A 50 -8.09 4.13 -12.95
N ALA A 51 -8.53 3.81 -14.17
CA ALA A 51 -8.20 2.57 -14.86
C ALA A 51 -6.68 2.36 -15.07
N ASP A 52 -5.88 3.44 -15.06
CA ASP A 52 -4.42 3.36 -15.18
C ASP A 52 -3.73 2.87 -13.89
N ALA A 53 -4.44 2.85 -12.75
CA ALA A 53 -3.88 2.32 -11.52
C ALA A 53 -3.77 0.79 -11.58
N SER A 54 -2.63 0.26 -11.15
CA SER A 54 -2.28 -1.16 -11.30
C SER A 54 -3.19 -2.12 -10.54
N ASN A 55 -3.88 -1.64 -9.50
CA ASN A 55 -4.85 -2.43 -8.75
C ASN A 55 -6.31 -2.15 -9.15
N CYS A 56 -6.57 -1.41 -10.23
CA CYS A 56 -7.92 -1.10 -10.68
C CYS A 56 -8.62 -2.33 -11.26
N GLU A 57 -9.92 -2.49 -10.97
CA GLU A 57 -10.76 -3.53 -11.57
C GLU A 57 -11.44 -3.09 -12.87
N ILE A 58 -11.06 -1.92 -13.41
CA ILE A 58 -11.46 -1.34 -14.70
C ILE A 58 -12.93 -0.94 -14.79
N VAL A 59 -13.88 -1.75 -14.32
CA VAL A 59 -15.32 -1.54 -14.50
C VAL A 59 -15.93 -0.82 -13.29
N CYS A 60 -16.74 0.20 -13.55
CA CYS A 60 -17.47 0.95 -12.55
C CYS A 60 -18.59 0.09 -11.92
N VAL A 61 -18.57 -0.01 -10.60
CA VAL A 61 -19.56 -0.77 -9.80
C VAL A 61 -20.60 0.14 -9.15
N GLN A 62 -20.60 1.43 -9.45
CA GLN A 62 -21.65 2.35 -9.00
C GLN A 62 -22.97 2.05 -9.71
N MET A 63 -24.07 2.59 -9.19
CA MET A 63 -25.40 2.38 -9.77
C MET A 63 -25.49 2.99 -11.18
N ALA A 64 -26.21 2.32 -12.09
CA ALA A 64 -26.45 2.83 -13.44
C ALA A 64 -27.09 4.24 -13.41
N GLY A 65 -26.56 5.15 -14.24
CA GLY A 65 -27.03 6.54 -14.30
C GLY A 65 -26.58 7.43 -13.15
N HIS A 66 -25.58 7.03 -12.36
CA HIS A 66 -24.99 7.90 -11.34
C HIS A 66 -24.27 9.10 -11.97
N ASP A 67 -24.26 10.21 -11.23
CA ASP A 67 -23.43 11.38 -11.55
C ASP A 67 -22.01 11.24 -10.97
N GLY A 68 -21.07 12.00 -11.51
CA GLY A 68 -19.70 12.09 -11.00
C GLY A 68 -18.73 11.03 -11.56
N ASN A 69 -17.60 10.85 -10.87
CA ASN A 69 -16.52 9.97 -11.35
C ASN A 69 -16.89 8.49 -11.24
N HIS A 70 -16.54 7.72 -12.27
CA HIS A 70 -16.73 6.28 -12.29
C HIS A 70 -15.70 5.59 -11.39
N ARG A 71 -16.17 4.66 -10.54
CA ARG A 71 -15.34 3.98 -9.53
C ARG A 71 -15.60 2.47 -9.55
N CYS A 72 -14.52 1.69 -9.63
CA CYS A 72 -14.56 0.24 -9.41
C CYS A 72 -14.64 -0.11 -7.92
N SER A 73 -14.63 -1.40 -7.56
CA SER A 73 -14.83 -1.82 -6.17
C SER A 73 -13.62 -1.58 -5.25
N VAL A 74 -12.48 -1.24 -5.85
CA VAL A 74 -11.22 -0.95 -5.15
C VAL A 74 -11.38 0.28 -4.26
N LYS A 75 -11.24 0.06 -2.95
CA LYS A 75 -11.36 1.13 -1.92
C LYS A 75 -10.31 2.23 -2.06
N GLN A 76 -9.09 1.86 -2.45
CA GLN A 76 -7.97 2.78 -2.63
C GLN A 76 -7.09 2.30 -3.76
N HIS A 77 -6.96 3.14 -4.80
CA HIS A 77 -6.02 2.88 -5.88
C HIS A 77 -4.59 3.19 -5.42
N ILE A 78 -3.63 2.35 -5.79
CA ILE A 78 -2.22 2.56 -5.45
C ILE A 78 -1.54 3.48 -6.47
N CYS A 79 -0.56 4.23 -6.00
CA CYS A 79 0.23 5.15 -6.82
C CYS A 79 1.03 4.44 -7.92
N GLY A 80 1.70 3.33 -7.60
CA GLY A 80 2.41 2.52 -8.59
C GLY A 80 3.74 3.11 -9.12
N ILE A 81 4.10 4.35 -8.77
CA ILE A 81 5.40 4.96 -9.12
C ILE A 81 6.53 4.28 -8.32
N LEU A 82 7.76 4.23 -8.86
CA LEU A 82 8.93 3.66 -8.17
C LEU A 82 9.15 4.26 -6.78
N CYS A 83 9.57 3.41 -5.83
CA CYS A 83 9.93 3.80 -4.47
C CYS A 83 11.06 4.84 -4.49
N SER A 84 10.98 5.82 -3.58
CA SER A 84 12.01 6.84 -3.43
C SER A 84 13.25 6.35 -2.66
N ALA A 85 13.20 5.17 -2.04
CA ALA A 85 14.32 4.65 -1.28
C ALA A 85 15.46 4.20 -2.21
N PRO A 86 16.72 4.56 -1.90
CA PRO A 86 17.85 4.06 -2.66
C PRO A 86 17.95 2.54 -2.63
N ASN A 87 18.40 1.93 -3.73
CA ASN A 87 18.54 0.48 -3.88
C ASN A 87 17.22 -0.31 -3.70
N CYS A 88 16.07 0.35 -3.86
CA CYS A 88 14.75 -0.29 -3.84
C CYS A 88 14.10 -0.23 -5.22
N GLU A 89 13.67 -1.39 -5.74
CA GLU A 89 12.92 -1.50 -7.00
C GLU A 89 11.40 -1.66 -6.78
N GLY A 90 10.95 -1.52 -5.53
CA GLY A 90 9.54 -1.61 -5.18
C GLY A 90 8.72 -0.46 -5.78
N VAL A 91 7.42 -0.68 -5.92
CA VAL A 91 6.46 0.35 -6.36
C VAL A 91 5.68 0.91 -5.17
N CYS A 92 5.28 2.17 -5.31
CA CYS A 92 4.55 2.92 -4.30
C CYS A 92 3.16 2.31 -4.06
N VAL A 93 2.88 1.99 -2.80
CA VAL A 93 1.57 1.46 -2.36
C VAL A 93 0.69 2.50 -1.68
N LEU A 94 1.16 3.76 -1.64
CA LEU A 94 0.38 4.87 -1.11
C LEU A 94 -0.81 5.17 -2.02
N ASN A 95 -1.79 5.89 -1.46
CA ASN A 95 -2.98 6.31 -2.18
C ASN A 95 -2.60 7.13 -3.42
N GLY A 96 -2.89 6.59 -4.62
CA GLY A 96 -2.58 7.24 -5.90
C GLY A 96 -3.42 8.49 -6.18
N GLU A 97 -4.55 8.66 -5.49
CA GLU A 97 -5.39 9.86 -5.62
C GLU A 97 -4.90 11.03 -4.75
N ARG A 98 -3.98 10.77 -3.81
CA ARG A 98 -3.33 11.82 -3.02
C ARG A 98 -2.01 12.20 -3.67
N LEU A 99 -1.83 13.48 -3.97
CA LEU A 99 -0.54 13.99 -4.41
C LEU A 99 0.51 13.80 -3.31
N HIS A 100 1.63 13.20 -3.68
CA HIS A 100 2.80 13.00 -2.83
C HIS A 100 4.05 12.94 -3.69
N THR A 101 5.17 13.40 -3.13
CA THR A 101 6.48 13.45 -3.79
C THR A 101 7.41 12.35 -3.30
N VAL A 102 7.19 11.82 -2.09
CA VAL A 102 7.93 10.67 -1.58
C VAL A 102 7.10 9.40 -1.72
N HIS A 103 7.63 8.47 -2.50
CA HIS A 103 7.00 7.19 -2.81
C HIS A 103 7.51 6.09 -1.87
N LYS A 104 6.58 5.37 -1.24
CA LYS A 104 6.88 4.27 -0.30
C LYS A 104 6.25 2.97 -0.77
N CYS A 105 7.08 1.94 -0.91
CA CYS A 105 6.64 0.57 -1.19
C CYS A 105 6.26 -0.17 0.10
N VAL A 106 5.99 -1.47 -0.01
CA VAL A 106 5.63 -2.33 1.15
C VAL A 106 6.82 -2.63 2.07
N GLU A 107 8.05 -2.50 1.57
CA GLU A 107 9.26 -2.79 2.33
C GLU A 107 9.41 -1.76 3.47
N THR A 108 9.75 -2.28 4.65
CA THR A 108 9.99 -1.47 5.84
C THR A 108 11.45 -1.51 6.24
N GLN A 109 12.19 -2.56 5.87
CA GLN A 109 13.61 -2.68 6.16
C GLN A 109 14.44 -1.82 5.20
N CYS A 110 15.54 -1.26 5.70
CA CYS A 110 16.53 -0.60 4.86
C CYS A 110 17.04 -1.53 3.73
N ALA A 111 17.21 -0.97 2.53
CA ALA A 111 17.71 -1.70 1.37
C ALA A 111 19.24 -1.68 1.23
N TYR A 112 19.94 -0.92 2.07
CA TYR A 112 21.41 -0.90 2.06
C TYR A 112 22.01 -2.18 2.64
N ALA A 113 23.15 -2.56 2.09
CA ALA A 113 24.04 -3.55 2.70
C ALA A 113 24.68 -2.99 3.97
N CYS A 114 25.14 -3.89 4.84
CA CYS A 114 25.94 -3.56 6.00
C CYS A 114 27.25 -2.89 5.55
N GLU A 115 27.66 -1.78 6.20
CA GLU A 115 28.92 -1.09 5.88
C GLU A 115 30.15 -1.81 6.43
N MET A 116 29.99 -2.90 7.18
CA MET A 116 31.12 -3.68 7.68
C MET A 116 31.83 -4.37 6.53
N GLU A 117 33.16 -4.24 6.48
CA GLU A 117 33.97 -4.87 5.44
C GLU A 117 33.72 -6.38 5.37
N SER A 118 33.55 -6.90 4.16
CA SER A 118 33.22 -8.31 3.88
C SER A 118 31.87 -8.81 4.43
N CYS A 119 30.97 -7.91 4.85
CA CYS A 119 29.60 -8.27 5.20
C CYS A 119 28.65 -7.98 4.03
N GLU A 120 27.89 -9.00 3.62
CA GLU A 120 26.89 -8.91 2.55
C GLU A 120 25.45 -8.87 3.08
N GLU A 121 25.28 -8.82 4.41
CA GLU A 121 23.97 -8.77 5.05
C GLU A 121 23.29 -7.41 4.84
N ARG A 122 21.95 -7.38 4.89
CA ARG A 122 21.17 -6.15 4.85
C ARG A 122 21.23 -5.42 6.19
N CYS A 123 21.12 -4.10 6.13
CA CYS A 123 20.95 -3.28 7.32
C CYS A 123 19.69 -3.70 8.11
N ASP A 124 19.81 -3.81 9.43
CA ASP A 124 18.74 -4.29 10.31
C ASP A 124 17.71 -3.20 10.66
N SER A 125 17.91 -1.98 10.18
CA SER A 125 16.99 -0.88 10.43
C SER A 125 15.61 -1.17 9.82
N ALA A 126 14.59 -1.24 10.67
CA ALA A 126 13.17 -1.36 10.30
C ALA A 126 12.55 -0.04 9.79
N ASN A 127 13.39 0.91 9.38
CA ASN A 127 12.97 2.14 8.72
C ASN A 127 13.65 2.23 7.34
N HIS A 128 12.84 2.04 6.30
CA HIS A 128 13.24 2.05 4.90
C HIS A 128 13.96 3.33 4.47
N PHE A 129 13.68 4.45 5.14
CA PHE A 129 14.24 5.78 4.85
C PHE A 129 15.21 6.28 5.94
N HIS A 130 15.73 5.42 6.83
CA HIS A 130 16.56 5.88 7.95
C HIS A 130 17.89 6.53 7.51
N GLY A 131 18.41 6.17 6.33
CA GLY A 131 19.56 6.82 5.70
C GLY A 131 19.24 8.16 5.02
N ASN A 132 17.96 8.56 4.99
CA ASN A 132 17.54 9.82 4.40
C ASN A 132 16.47 10.51 5.28
N PRO A 133 16.91 11.35 6.23
CA PRO A 133 16.02 12.09 7.13
C PRO A 133 15.01 12.98 6.38
N GLY A 134 15.43 13.57 5.26
CA GLY A 134 14.59 14.44 4.44
C GLY A 134 13.41 13.69 3.85
N LEU A 135 13.65 12.53 3.22
CA LEU A 135 12.58 11.67 2.70
C LEU A 135 11.65 11.19 3.82
N SER A 136 12.20 10.81 4.98
CA SER A 136 11.41 10.41 6.14
C SER A 136 10.48 11.53 6.62
N ALA A 137 10.98 12.76 6.70
CA ALA A 137 10.23 13.92 7.15
C ALA A 137 9.13 14.32 6.15
N THR A 138 9.46 14.39 4.85
CA THR A 138 8.48 14.70 3.81
C THR A 138 7.38 13.66 3.74
N LEU A 139 7.72 12.37 3.81
CA LEU A 139 6.72 11.29 3.85
C LEU A 139 5.77 11.44 5.03
N ALA A 140 6.29 11.71 6.23
CA ALA A 140 5.47 11.89 7.43
C ALA A 140 4.50 13.07 7.28
N GLN A 141 4.98 14.19 6.72
CA GLN A 141 4.17 15.37 6.46
C GLN A 141 3.06 15.10 5.43
N GLU A 142 3.39 14.44 4.31
CA GLU A 142 2.44 14.14 3.22
C GLU A 142 1.36 13.15 3.66
N GLN A 143 1.69 12.21 4.54
CA GLN A 143 0.74 11.23 5.07
C GLN A 143 -0.14 11.79 6.20
N GLY A 144 0.08 13.02 6.64
CA GLY A 144 -0.67 13.63 7.75
C GLY A 144 -0.28 13.06 9.11
N GLY A 145 0.94 12.52 9.23
CA GLY A 145 1.49 12.11 10.51
C GLY A 145 1.70 13.32 11.42
N LEU A 146 1.33 13.19 12.70
CA LEU A 146 1.87 14.06 13.74
C LEU A 146 3.40 13.89 13.74
N LEU A 147 4.15 14.97 13.93
CA LEU A 147 5.61 15.01 14.13
C LEU A 147 6.02 14.28 15.43
N GLY A 148 5.60 13.03 15.60
CA GLY A 148 5.86 12.19 16.74
C GLY A 148 7.04 11.27 16.46
N TYR A 149 8.19 11.63 17.00
CA TYR A 149 9.29 10.71 17.31
C TYR A 149 10.00 10.03 16.13
N TYR A 150 10.73 10.82 15.34
CA TYR A 150 11.92 10.31 14.63
C TYR A 150 13.18 10.78 15.37
N THR A 151 13.33 10.36 16.63
CA THR A 151 14.53 10.61 17.43
C THR A 151 15.63 9.65 16.97
N GLY A 152 16.35 9.98 15.90
CA GLY A 152 17.48 9.15 15.47
C GLY A 152 17.98 9.36 14.03
N SER A 153 17.47 10.35 13.30
CA SER A 153 17.98 10.68 11.98
C SER A 153 19.30 11.46 12.08
N SER A 154 20.41 10.74 12.10
CA SER A 154 21.73 11.29 11.82
C SER A 154 21.85 11.53 10.32
N GLU A 155 22.39 12.68 9.89
CA GLU A 155 22.74 12.91 8.48
C GLU A 155 23.77 11.89 7.95
N ASN A 156 24.38 11.12 8.85
CA ASN A 156 25.24 9.97 8.57
C ASN A 156 24.71 8.73 9.32
N ALA A 157 23.52 8.25 9.00
CA ALA A 157 23.01 7.01 9.58
C ALA A 157 23.83 5.83 9.04
N ARG A 158 24.57 5.15 9.92
CA ARG A 158 25.33 3.95 9.55
C ARG A 158 24.39 2.79 9.25
N HIS A 159 24.66 2.06 8.19
CA HIS A 159 23.92 0.87 7.80
C HIS A 159 24.59 -0.38 8.39
N MET A 160 24.13 -0.83 9.56
CA MET A 160 24.66 -2.02 10.24
C MET A 160 23.62 -3.14 10.24
N CYS A 161 24.06 -4.39 10.08
CA CYS A 161 23.22 -5.57 10.30
C CYS A 161 23.20 -5.98 11.79
N ALA A 162 22.33 -6.92 12.17
CA ALA A 162 22.23 -7.40 13.55
C ALA A 162 23.34 -8.39 13.95
N SER A 163 24.17 -8.82 13.00
CA SER A 163 25.23 -9.81 13.25
C SER A 163 26.44 -9.19 13.96
N SER A 164 27.10 -10.00 14.78
CA SER A 164 28.38 -9.61 15.38
C SER A 164 29.49 -9.59 14.32
N HIS A 165 30.31 -8.55 14.34
CA HIS A 165 31.49 -8.43 13.48
C HIS A 165 32.78 -8.46 14.29
N VAL A 166 33.84 -9.03 13.71
CA VAL A 166 35.18 -8.98 14.30
C VAL A 166 35.84 -7.67 13.89
N CYS A 167 36.49 -7.01 14.84
CA CYS A 167 37.30 -5.84 14.58
C CYS A 167 38.42 -6.16 13.58
N SER A 168 38.47 -5.47 12.44
CA SER A 168 39.54 -5.67 11.44
C SER A 168 40.85 -4.96 11.82
N LYS A 169 40.86 -4.15 12.89
CA LYS A 169 42.04 -3.45 13.43
C LYS A 169 42.41 -3.95 14.82
N VAL A 170 43.67 -3.75 15.21
CA VAL A 170 44.11 -3.95 16.60
C VAL A 170 43.43 -2.90 17.45
N CYS A 171 42.58 -3.33 18.39
CA CYS A 171 41.86 -2.41 19.27
C CYS A 171 42.86 -1.61 20.13
N GLU A 172 42.76 -0.28 20.13
CA GLU A 172 43.57 0.58 21.01
C GLU A 172 43.14 0.45 22.48
N ALA A 173 41.92 -0.02 22.72
CA ALA A 173 41.36 -0.40 24.03
C ALA A 173 40.27 -1.47 23.88
N ASN A 174 39.88 -2.14 24.97
CA ASN A 174 38.78 -3.11 24.95
C ASN A 174 37.49 -2.49 24.40
N GLY A 175 37.05 -2.96 23.23
CA GLY A 175 35.78 -2.56 22.62
C GLY A 175 35.81 -1.28 21.78
N ILE A 176 36.99 -0.69 21.52
CA ILE A 176 37.13 0.43 20.56
C ILE A 176 38.00 -0.01 19.39
N CYS A 177 37.31 -0.22 18.27
CA CYS A 177 37.81 -0.11 16.91
C CYS A 177 37.45 1.31 16.41
#